data_AF-A0A7C3DMM6-F1
#
_entry.id   AF-A0A7C3DMM6-F1
#
_cell.length_a   1.000
_cell.length_b   1.000
_cell.length_c   1.000
_cell.angle_alpha   90.00
_cell.angle_beta   90.00
_cell.angle_gamma   90.00
#
_symmetry.space_group_name_H-M   'P 1'
#
loop_
_entity.id
_entity.type
_entity.pdbx_description
1 polymer ?
#
loop_
_entity_poly.entity_id
_entity_poly.type
_entity_poly.pdbx_seq_one_letter_code
_entity_poly.pdbx_strand_id
1 'polypeptide(L)'
;MKYGLIAGSSRFPVLALEEARRLGHEVVVVALKDHAPPEVESLAARCYWITIAELGRLIEILKSEGVTEVIMAGQVKHVSLFSSLKPDWRLFRVLMSLEERNTDA
;
A
#
# COMPACT_ATOMS: atom_id res chain seq x y z
N MET A 1 13.53 1.90 -13.96
CA MET A 1 12.07 1.73 -14.16
C MET A 1 11.35 2.48 -13.05
N LYS A 2 10.15 3.02 -13.31
CA LYS A 2 9.29 3.64 -12.31
C LYS A 2 8.12 2.70 -12.00
N TYR A 3 7.90 2.37 -10.73
CA TYR A 3 6.77 1.53 -10.30
C TYR A 3 6.34 1.84 -8.86
N GLY A 4 5.19 1.31 -8.46
CA GLY A 4 4.61 1.48 -7.13
C GLY A 4 4.94 0.33 -6.20
N LEU A 5 5.16 0.61 -4.92
CA LEU A 5 5.25 -0.41 -3.88
C LEU A 5 4.23 -0.10 -2.78
N ILE A 6 3.31 -1.03 -2.55
CA ILE A 6 2.38 -0.98 -1.41
C ILE A 6 3.06 -1.68 -0.24
N ALA A 7 3.45 -0.92 0.77
CA ALA A 7 4.21 -1.43 1.91
C ALA A 7 3.28 -1.83 3.07
N GLY A 8 3.29 -3.11 3.41
CA GLY A 8 2.79 -3.67 4.65
C GLY A 8 3.90 -3.84 5.69
N SER A 9 3.63 -4.60 6.74
CA SER A 9 4.57 -4.87 7.83
C SER A 9 5.68 -5.85 7.46
N SER A 10 6.62 -6.04 8.40
CA SER A 10 7.90 -6.78 8.27
C SER A 10 9.02 -5.99 7.59
N ARG A 11 10.23 -6.58 7.54
CA ARG A 11 11.42 -5.98 6.91
C ARG A 11 11.42 -6.07 5.37
N PHE A 12 10.51 -6.85 4.78
CA PHE A 12 10.53 -7.12 3.34
C PHE A 12 10.38 -5.86 2.45
N PRO A 13 9.50 -4.88 2.74
CA PRO A 13 9.43 -3.63 1.97
C PRO A 13 10.75 -2.87 1.93
N VAL A 14 11.48 -2.83 3.05
CA VAL A 14 12.77 -2.16 3.18
C VAL A 14 13.81 -2.83 2.28
N LEU A 15 13.91 -4.17 2.35
CA LEU A 15 14.83 -4.94 1.51
C LEU A 15 14.53 -4.76 0.01
N ALA A 16 13.25 -4.77 -0.36
CA ALA A 16 12.83 -4.55 -1.74
C ALA A 16 13.23 -3.15 -2.24
N LEU A 17 13.10 -2.12 -1.40
CA LEU A 17 13.48 -0.75 -1.74
C LEU A 17 14.99 -0.54 -1.80
N GLU A 18 15.76 -1.16 -0.89
CA GLU A 18 17.22 -1.12 -0.93
C GLU A 18 17.75 -1.67 -2.27
N GLU A 19 17.21 -2.81 -2.69
CA GLU A 19 17.60 -3.44 -3.96
C GLU A 19 17.11 -2.65 -5.17
N ALA A 20 15.86 -2.15 -5.14
CA ALA A 20 15.34 -1.29 -6.20
C ALA A 20 16.21 -0.05 -6.41
N ARG A 21 16.65 0.59 -5.32
CA ARG A 21 17.57 1.74 -5.37
C ARG A 21 18.93 1.32 -5.94
N ARG A 22 19.47 0.17 -5.54
CA ARG A 22 20.73 -0.38 -6.07
C ARG A 22 20.67 -0.61 -7.58
N LEU A 23 19.50 -0.99 -8.10
CA LEU A 23 19.22 -1.20 -9.52
C LEU A 23 18.82 0.10 -10.26
N GLY A 24 18.85 1.26 -9.59
CA GLY A 24 18.49 2.55 -10.20
C GLY A 24 17.00 2.67 -10.55
N HIS A 25 16.12 1.98 -9.81
CA HIS A 25 14.68 2.12 -9.96
C HIS A 25 14.14 3.26 -9.12
N GLU A 26 13.12 3.95 -9.65
CA GLU A 26 12.39 5.00 -8.93
C GLU A 26 11.09 4.39 -8.39
N VAL A 27 11.04 4.18 -7.08
CA VAL A 27 9.89 3.53 -6.44
C VAL A 27 9.04 4.56 -5.71
N VAL A 28 7.77 4.62 -6.08
CA VAL A 28 6.73 5.36 -5.34
C VAL A 28 6.14 4.43 -4.30
N VAL A 29 6.32 4.75 -3.03
CA VAL A 29 5.82 3.93 -1.93
C VAL A 29 4.48 4.46 -1.45
N VAL A 30 3.51 3.56 -1.32
CA VAL A 30 2.30 3.79 -0.54
C VAL A 30 2.36 2.91 0.69
N ALA A 31 2.64 3.50 1.85
CA ALA A 31 2.87 2.83 3.11
C ALA A 31 1.60 2.75 3.94
N LEU A 32 1.26 1.55 4.41
CA LEU A 32 0.14 1.34 5.31
C LEU A 32 0.50 1.80 6.71
N LYS A 33 -0.22 2.81 7.21
CA LYS A 33 -0.10 3.34 8.56
C LYS A 33 -0.27 2.22 9.58
N ASP A 34 0.52 2.28 10.65
CA ASP A 34 0.57 1.30 11.74
C ASP A 34 1.05 -0.11 11.34
N HIS A 35 1.46 -0.31 10.09
CA HIS A 35 1.96 -1.58 9.56
C HIS A 35 3.38 -1.45 8.99
N ALA A 36 3.59 -0.52 8.07
CA ALA A 36 4.84 -0.39 7.34
C ALA A 36 5.98 0.14 8.23
N PRO A 37 7.21 -0.36 8.07
CA PRO A 37 8.38 0.21 8.73
C PRO A 37 8.60 1.67 8.29
N PRO A 38 8.88 2.62 9.20
CA PRO A 38 9.11 4.03 8.85
C PRO A 38 10.32 4.22 7.91
N GLU A 39 11.27 3.29 7.90
CA GLU A 39 12.48 3.31 7.08
C GLU A 39 12.18 3.38 5.58
N VAL A 40 11.01 2.90 5.14
CA VAL A 40 10.58 2.97 3.73
C VAL A 40 10.55 4.41 3.19
N GLU A 41 10.28 5.39 4.04
CA GLU A 41 10.20 6.80 3.65
C GLU A 41 11.56 7.35 3.18
N SER A 42 12.64 6.92 3.82
CA SER A 42 14.00 7.34 3.46
C SER A 42 14.55 6.67 2.20
N LEU A 43 13.94 5.55 1.78
CA LEU A 43 14.38 4.75 0.63
C LEU A 43 13.55 5.01 -0.63
N ALA A 44 12.34 5.53 -0.47
CA ALA A 44 11.43 5.80 -1.57
C ALA A 44 11.79 7.08 -2.34
N ALA A 45 11.47 7.13 -3.63
CA ALA A 45 11.53 8.38 -4.39
C ALA A 45 10.42 9.36 -3.96
N ARG A 46 9.26 8.79 -3.61
CA ARG A 46 8.11 9.45 -2.97
C ARG A 46 7.45 8.47 -2.02
N CYS A 47 7.04 8.92 -0.85
CA CYS A 47 6.34 8.09 0.13
C CYS A 47 5.00 8.73 0.51
N TYR A 48 3.94 7.94 0.52
CA TYR A 48 2.61 8.35 0.93
C TYR A 48 2.08 7.41 2.00
N TRP A 49 1.73 7.96 3.15
CA TRP A 49 1.13 7.19 4.24
C TRP A 49 -0.39 7.21 4.13
N ILE A 50 -1.00 6.03 4.07
CA ILE A 50 -2.45 5.83 4.06
C ILE A 50 -2.85 4.75 5.06
N THR A 51 -4.09 4.74 5.48
CA THR A 51 -4.70 3.61 6.19
C THR A 51 -5.22 2.57 5.20
N ILE A 52 -5.43 1.34 5.66
CA ILE A 52 -6.02 0.26 4.85
C ILE A 52 -7.44 0.60 4.35
N ALA A 53 -8.11 1.59 4.96
CA ALA A 53 -9.45 2.01 4.61
C ALA A 53 -9.53 3.00 3.42
N GLU A 54 -8.37 3.44 2.89
CA GLU A 54 -8.24 4.49 1.89
C GLU A 54 -7.88 3.95 0.47
N LEU A 55 -8.65 2.99 -0.04
CA LEU A 55 -8.44 2.39 -1.37
C LEU A 55 -8.54 3.41 -2.52
N GLY A 56 -9.50 4.33 -2.47
CA GLY A 56 -9.64 5.44 -3.40
C GLY A 56 -8.39 6.30 -3.43
N ARG A 57 -7.89 6.69 -2.25
CA ARG A 57 -6.66 7.49 -2.13
C ARG A 57 -5.44 6.75 -2.67
N LEU A 58 -5.29 5.44 -2.40
CA LEU A 58 -4.24 4.60 -2.99
C LEU A 58 -4.26 4.73 -4.52
N ILE A 59 -5.42 4.55 -5.15
CA ILE A 59 -5.57 4.60 -6.60
C ILE A 59 -5.29 6.01 -7.14
N GLU A 60 -5.73 7.06 -6.44
CA GLU A 60 -5.46 8.44 -6.80
C GLU A 60 -3.96 8.76 -6.78
N ILE A 61 -3.24 8.34 -5.73
CA ILE A 61 -1.78 8.50 -5.62
C ILE A 61 -1.08 7.81 -6.80
N LEU A 62 -1.41 6.54 -7.07
CA LEU A 62 -0.80 5.78 -8.16
C LEU A 62 -1.02 6.48 -9.52
N LYS A 63 -2.24 6.99 -9.76
CA LYS A 63 -2.56 7.73 -10.98
C LYS A 63 -1.84 9.07 -11.07
N SER A 64 -1.79 9.86 -9.99
CA SER A 64 -1.12 11.15 -9.99
C SER A 64 0.39 11.02 -10.19
N GLU A 65 0.97 9.92 -9.72
CA GLU A 65 2.37 9.58 -9.92
C GLU A 65 2.67 8.92 -11.27
N GLY A 66 1.65 8.64 -12.08
CA GLY A 66 1.81 7.96 -13.37
C GLY A 66 2.31 6.52 -13.24
N VAL A 67 2.01 5.86 -12.12
CA VAL A 67 2.40 4.47 -11.85
C VAL A 67 1.40 3.51 -12.50
N THR A 68 1.90 2.63 -13.35
CA THR A 68 1.10 1.59 -14.04
C THR A 68 1.37 0.17 -13.53
N GLU A 69 2.50 -0.04 -12.86
CA GLU A 69 2.91 -1.33 -12.31
C GLU A 69 3.14 -1.19 -10.81
N VAL A 70 2.65 -2.15 -10.03
CA VAL A 70 2.71 -2.10 -8.58
C VAL A 70 3.08 -3.47 -8.03
N ILE A 71 3.92 -3.48 -6.99
CA ILE A 71 4.17 -4.65 -6.15
C ILE A 71 3.60 -4.43 -4.75
N MET A 72 3.17 -5.51 -4.11
CA MET A 72 2.78 -5.52 -2.71
C MET A 72 3.85 -6.22 -1.90
N ALA A 73 4.39 -5.55 -0.89
CA ALA A 73 5.46 -6.08 -0.07
C ALA A 73 5.07 -6.03 1.40
N GLY A 74 5.18 -7.17 2.09
CA GLY A 74 4.93 -7.26 3.53
C GLY A 74 3.53 -7.72 3.87
N GLN A 75 3.29 -7.93 5.16
CA GLN A 75 2.04 -8.47 5.67
C GLN A 75 1.09 -7.34 6.06
N VAL A 76 -0.20 -7.51 5.77
CA VAL A 76 -1.25 -6.63 6.27
C VAL A 76 -2.02 -7.42 7.31
N LYS A 77 -1.95 -7.01 8.58
CA LYS A 77 -2.74 -7.67 9.62
C LYS A 77 -4.19 -7.26 9.44
N HIS A 78 -5.10 -8.19 9.71
CA HIS A 78 -6.52 -7.89 9.86
C HIS A 78 -6.72 -7.12 11.17
N VAL A 79 -6.31 -5.86 11.21
CA VAL A 79 -7.08 -4.88 11.98
C VAL A 79 -8.45 -4.91 11.33
N SER A 80 -9.47 -5.29 12.10
CA SER A 80 -10.82 -5.39 11.57
C SER A 80 -11.12 -4.11 10.80
N LEU A 81 -11.21 -4.24 9.46
CA LEU A 81 -11.74 -3.22 8.56
C LEU A 81 -13.13 -2.75 9.05
N PHE A 82 -13.72 -3.50 9.99
CA PHE A 82 -15.03 -3.36 10.58
C PHE A 82 -15.03 -2.85 12.04
N SER A 83 -13.88 -2.56 12.71
CA SER A 83 -13.88 -2.18 14.14
C SER A 83 -13.58 -0.72 14.45
N SER A 84 -12.94 0.05 13.55
CA SER A 84 -12.63 1.47 13.83
C SER A 84 -12.31 2.36 12.62
N LEU A 85 -11.88 1.79 11.50
CA LEU A 85 -11.54 2.57 10.30
C LEU A 85 -12.77 2.76 9.41
N LYS A 86 -13.01 4.00 8.98
CA LYS A 86 -14.11 4.30 8.04
C LYS A 86 -13.64 4.08 6.61
N PRO A 87 -14.20 3.12 5.87
CA PRO A 87 -13.83 2.90 4.47
C PRO A 87 -14.17 4.13 3.65
N ASP A 88 -13.30 4.50 2.72
CA ASP A 88 -13.66 5.48 1.71
C ASP A 88 -14.75 4.93 0.79
N TRP A 89 -15.35 5.81 -0.01
CA TRP A 89 -16.49 5.44 -0.85
C TRP A 89 -16.16 4.34 -1.86
N ARG A 90 -14.90 4.24 -2.30
CA ARG A 90 -14.48 3.23 -3.26
C ARG A 90 -14.33 1.88 -2.57
N LEU A 91 -13.68 1.82 -1.42
CA LEU A 91 -13.58 0.62 -0.60
C LEU A 91 -14.97 0.15 -0.14
N PHE A 92 -15.84 1.07 0.30
CA PHE A 92 -17.20 0.76 0.70
C PHE A 92 -17.97 0.06 -0.42
N ARG A 93 -17.91 0.59 -1.66
CA ARG A 93 -18.56 -0.05 -2.81
C ARG A 93 -18.03 -1.46 -3.08
N VAL A 94 -16.70 -1.66 -2.99
CA VAL A 94 -16.10 -2.99 -3.15
C VAL A 94 -16.61 -3.94 -2.06
N LEU A 95 -16.55 -3.54 -0.79
CA LEU A 95 -17.00 -4.36 0.34
C LEU A 95 -18.50 -4.73 0.28
N MET A 96 -19.34 -3.87 -0.30
CA MET A 96 -20.77 -4.15 -0.51
C MET A 96 -21.03 -5.07 -1.70
N SER A 97 -20.10 -5.18 -2.65
CA SER A 97 -20.20 -6.08 -3.81
C SER A 97 -19.67 -7.49 -3.55
N LEU A 98 -18.94 -7.73 -2.44
CA LEU A 98 -18.43 -9.05 -2.09
C LEU A 98 -19.57 -9.96 -1.60
N GLU A 99 -19.68 -11.16 -2.18
CA GLU A 99 -20.62 -12.20 -1.74
C GLU A 99 -20.24 -12.75 -0.36
N GLU A 100 -18.94 -12.92 -0.11
CA GLU A 100 -18.38 -13.34 1.17
C GLU A 100 -17.43 -12.29 1.72
N ARG A 101 -17.52 -12.03 3.03
CA ARG A 101 -16.67 -11.05 3.73
C ARG A 101 -15.62 -11.76 4.55
N ASN A 102 -14.83 -12.59 3.90
CA ASN A 102 -13.68 -13.27 4.48
C ASN A 102 -12.39 -12.81 3.76
N THR A 103 -11.25 -13.36 4.16
CA THR A 103 -9.92 -12.95 3.71
C THR A 103 -9.38 -13.85 2.61
N ASP A 104 -10.12 -14.90 2.27
CA ASP A 104 -9.68 -16.02 1.44
C ASP A 104 -10.50 -16.17 0.14
N ALA A 105 -11.72 -15.61 0.07
CA ALA A 105 -12.66 -15.77 -1.05
C ALA A 105 -12.74 -14.54 -1.97
#